data_AF-A0A935Y294-F1
#
_entry.id   AF-A0A935Y294-F1
#
_cell.length_a   1.000
_cell.length_b   1.000
_cell.length_c   1.000
_cell.angle_alpha   90.00
_cell.angle_beta   90.00
_cell.angle_gamma   90.00
#
_symmetry.space_group_name_H-M   'P 1'
#
loop_
_entity.id
_entity.type
_entity.pdbx_description
1 polymer ?
#
loop_
_entity_poly.entity_id
_entity_poly.type
_entity_poly.pdbx_seq_one_letter_code
_entity_poly.pdbx_strand_id
1 'polypeptide(L)'
;MHEYIEPHMNQCNLGYYDRNFVVRDNMGRYDTCTQKIFVRDTDLFDERYIIWPHDTTITSCGANTDPAHFRDTFGYPIILDRTCALIGISFEDHVFNFIQDTNLCFKVLRKWKIIDWCQLTYDQDNNPIIPTWTHEQVIKVHNKLPPKMLDDCEPLTICVSDDNCLKGLARLRHIAEDDCTPDSLLRSGFKLDLYNNGLFDSTYFQLGNRISVDIELPLGEHEFFWFFEDQCGNQTVCAQIVRILNCKGPTAYCLTGVAVNLMGVDTDKNGTIDDGLATVWASDLDKGSYQICGNPVTLSFSRDTNDKYGNYDCDSLGLRRGTMWVWTN
;
A
#
# COMPACT_ATOMS: atom_id res chain seq x y z
N MET A 1 58.07 -56.77 -29.81
CA MET A 1 57.91 -55.31 -29.66
C MET A 1 56.63 -55.09 -28.87
N HIS A 2 56.69 -54.33 -27.79
CA HIS A 2 55.56 -53.95 -26.97
C HIS A 2 55.44 -52.43 -27.01
N GLU A 3 54.21 -51.93 -27.13
CA GLU A 3 53.91 -50.50 -27.18
C GLU A 3 52.97 -50.16 -26.03
N TYR A 4 53.27 -49.07 -25.33
CA TYR A 4 52.36 -48.48 -24.34
C TYR A 4 52.46 -46.96 -24.37
N ILE A 5 51.42 -46.30 -23.86
CA ILE A 5 51.28 -44.84 -23.88
C ILE A 5 51.14 -44.35 -22.43
N GLU A 6 51.94 -43.36 -22.05
CA GLU A 6 51.85 -42.66 -20.77
C GLU A 6 51.30 -41.24 -21.00
N PRO A 7 50.14 -40.88 -20.41
CA PRO A 7 49.55 -39.55 -20.55
C PRO A 7 50.12 -38.55 -19.55
N HIS A 8 50.49 -37.36 -20.03
CA HIS A 8 50.89 -36.20 -19.22
C HIS A 8 50.01 -34.99 -19.55
N MET A 9 48.73 -35.07 -19.17
CA MET A 9 47.71 -34.05 -19.47
C MET A 9 47.36 -33.22 -18.24
N ASN A 10 47.13 -31.92 -18.43
CA ASN A 10 46.58 -31.03 -17.40
C ASN A 10 45.04 -31.08 -17.39
N GLN A 11 44.41 -30.29 -16.51
CA GLN A 11 42.94 -30.21 -16.38
C GLN A 11 42.23 -29.63 -17.62
N CYS A 12 42.99 -29.04 -18.54
CA CYS A 12 42.52 -28.50 -19.82
C CYS A 12 42.65 -29.51 -20.97
N ASN A 13 43.04 -30.76 -20.67
CA ASN A 13 43.41 -31.76 -21.69
C ASN A 13 44.56 -31.31 -22.61
N LEU A 14 45.42 -30.42 -22.10
CA LEU A 14 46.63 -29.98 -22.79
C LEU A 14 47.86 -30.63 -22.15
N GLY A 15 48.87 -30.91 -22.96
CA GLY A 15 50.06 -31.60 -22.48
C GLY A 15 50.70 -32.44 -23.57
N TYR A 16 51.13 -33.64 -23.20
CA TYR A 16 51.73 -34.57 -24.14
C TYR A 16 51.51 -36.04 -23.74
N TYR A 17 51.66 -36.93 -24.72
CA TYR A 17 51.75 -38.36 -24.51
C TYR A 17 53.18 -38.83 -24.79
N ASP A 18 53.70 -39.67 -23.90
CA ASP A 18 54.92 -40.42 -24.15
C ASP A 18 54.53 -41.80 -24.69
N ARG A 19 54.78 -41.99 -26.00
CA ARG A 19 54.56 -43.26 -26.69
C ARG A 19 55.86 -44.06 -26.65
N ASN A 20 55.86 -45.14 -25.88
CA ASN A 20 57.05 -45.95 -25.61
C ASN A 20 57.06 -47.22 -26.47
N PHE A 21 58.12 -47.38 -27.25
CA PHE A 21 58.37 -48.56 -28.06
C PHE A 21 59.44 -49.41 -27.38
N VAL A 22 59.03 -50.55 -26.82
CA VAL A 22 59.92 -51.49 -26.14
C VAL A 22 60.23 -52.66 -27.06
N VAL A 23 61.50 -52.85 -27.37
CA VAL A 23 62.00 -54.01 -28.10
C VAL A 23 62.74 -54.94 -27.16
N ARG A 24 62.64 -56.25 -27.41
CA ARG A 24 63.33 -57.28 -26.65
C ARG A 24 64.19 -58.08 -27.60
N ASP A 25 65.46 -58.28 -27.26
CA ASP A 25 66.36 -59.12 -28.06
C ASP A 25 66.27 -60.61 -27.70
N ASN A 26 66.94 -61.46 -28.48
CA ASN A 26 66.94 -62.92 -28.29
C ASN A 26 67.68 -63.39 -27.04
N MET A 27 68.42 -62.51 -26.35
CA MET A 27 69.08 -62.79 -25.06
C MET A 27 68.23 -62.30 -23.87
N GLY A 28 67.05 -61.75 -24.15
CA GLY A 28 66.10 -61.28 -23.15
C GLY A 28 66.34 -59.86 -22.65
N ARG A 29 67.24 -59.08 -23.26
CA ARG A 29 67.48 -57.66 -22.94
C ARG A 29 66.41 -56.78 -23.60
N TYR A 30 66.08 -55.68 -22.94
CA TYR A 30 65.10 -54.72 -23.42
C TYR A 30 65.78 -53.39 -23.79
N ASP A 31 65.28 -52.73 -24.83
CA ASP A 31 65.61 -51.36 -25.18
C ASP A 31 64.31 -50.59 -25.47
N THR A 32 64.30 -49.29 -25.16
CA THR A 32 63.09 -48.46 -25.23
C THR A 32 63.37 -47.15 -25.95
N CYS A 33 62.54 -46.82 -26.93
CA CYS A 33 62.50 -45.51 -27.58
C CYS A 33 61.19 -44.79 -27.25
N THR A 34 61.26 -43.52 -26.85
CA THR A 34 60.08 -42.71 -26.49
C THR A 34 59.83 -41.65 -27.55
N GLN A 35 58.63 -41.62 -28.12
CA GLN A 35 58.14 -40.53 -28.96
C GLN A 35 57.21 -39.64 -28.13
N LYS A 36 57.52 -38.34 -28.06
CA LYS A 36 56.67 -37.34 -27.39
C LYS A 36 55.68 -36.72 -28.38
N ILE A 37 54.38 -36.82 -28.09
CA ILE A 37 53.28 -36.29 -28.91
C ILE A 37 52.59 -35.17 -28.14
N PHE A 38 52.65 -33.93 -28.63
CA PHE A 38 52.07 -32.77 -27.96
C PHE A 38 50.62 -32.52 -28.36
N VAL A 39 49.77 -32.23 -27.38
CA VAL A 39 48.40 -31.74 -27.58
C VAL A 39 48.37 -30.25 -27.25
N ARG A 40 47.96 -29.45 -28.23
CA ARG A 40 47.86 -27.99 -28.12
C ARG A 40 46.48 -27.54 -28.55
N ASP A 41 46.01 -26.47 -27.93
CA ASP A 41 44.83 -25.77 -28.38
C ASP A 41 45.19 -24.89 -29.59
N THR A 42 44.40 -25.00 -30.66
CA THR A 42 44.56 -24.21 -31.89
C THR A 42 43.47 -23.16 -32.05
N ASP A 43 42.45 -23.18 -31.20
CA ASP A 43 41.27 -22.33 -31.28
C ASP A 43 40.90 -21.86 -29.87
N LEU A 44 41.65 -20.86 -29.40
CA LEU A 44 41.49 -20.33 -28.05
C LEU A 44 40.08 -19.77 -27.86
N PHE A 45 39.47 -20.07 -26.72
CA PHE A 45 38.20 -19.49 -26.32
C PHE A 45 38.25 -17.95 -26.37
N ASP A 46 37.26 -17.37 -27.04
CA ASP A 46 37.06 -15.93 -27.21
C ASP A 46 35.56 -15.57 -27.21
N GLU A 47 35.26 -14.29 -27.38
CA GLU A 47 33.88 -13.78 -27.28
C GLU A 47 32.91 -14.40 -28.29
N ARG A 48 33.38 -14.92 -29.42
CA ARG A 48 32.53 -15.56 -30.44
C ARG A 48 31.87 -16.85 -29.94
N TYR A 49 32.42 -17.44 -28.89
CA TYR A 49 31.87 -18.61 -28.23
C TYR A 49 30.85 -18.28 -27.13
N ILE A 50 30.58 -17.00 -26.91
CA ILE A 50 29.67 -16.53 -25.87
C ILE A 50 28.39 -16.00 -26.51
N ILE A 51 27.26 -16.63 -26.21
CA ILE A 51 25.95 -16.01 -26.42
C ILE A 51 25.57 -15.33 -25.10
N TRP A 52 25.72 -14.00 -25.07
CA TRP A 52 25.31 -13.19 -23.94
C TRP A 52 23.79 -13.19 -23.76
N PRO A 53 23.30 -13.13 -22.52
CA PRO A 53 21.87 -13.07 -22.29
C PRO A 53 21.31 -11.72 -22.70
N HIS A 54 20.14 -11.73 -23.33
CA HIS A 54 19.45 -10.52 -23.76
C HIS A 54 18.85 -9.77 -22.56
N ASP A 55 18.71 -8.46 -22.73
CA ASP A 55 17.89 -7.63 -21.86
C ASP A 55 16.46 -8.16 -21.79
N THR A 56 15.83 -8.05 -20.63
CA THR A 56 14.47 -8.55 -20.42
C THR A 56 13.62 -7.60 -19.61
N THR A 57 12.31 -7.66 -19.85
CA THR A 57 11.30 -6.96 -19.05
C THR A 57 10.30 -7.97 -18.53
N ILE A 58 10.10 -7.99 -17.21
CA ILE A 58 9.22 -8.92 -16.53
C ILE A 58 8.00 -8.16 -16.03
N THR A 59 6.83 -8.60 -16.47
CA THR A 59 5.55 -8.13 -15.94
C THR A 59 5.12 -9.07 -14.83
N SER A 60 5.76 -8.98 -13.67
CA SER A 60 5.44 -9.80 -12.51
C SER A 60 5.97 -9.17 -11.23
N CYS A 61 5.20 -9.33 -10.18
CA CYS A 61 5.53 -9.07 -8.79
C CYS A 61 6.80 -9.78 -8.33
N GLY A 62 7.71 -9.05 -7.66
CA GLY A 62 8.88 -9.63 -6.99
C GLY A 62 9.65 -10.62 -7.87
N ALA A 63 9.66 -10.37 -9.19
CA ALA A 63 10.15 -11.32 -10.17
C ALA A 63 11.53 -11.79 -9.75
N ASN A 64 11.69 -13.11 -9.57
CA ASN A 64 12.98 -13.66 -9.24
C ASN A 64 13.92 -13.38 -10.43
N THR A 65 14.85 -12.46 -10.23
CA THR A 65 15.82 -12.08 -11.26
C THR A 65 16.98 -13.06 -11.30
N ASP A 66 17.04 -14.08 -10.45
CA ASP A 66 18.09 -15.10 -10.47
C ASP A 66 18.18 -15.74 -11.86
N PRO A 67 19.38 -15.79 -12.48
CA PRO A 67 19.54 -16.30 -13.83
C PRO A 67 19.03 -17.73 -14.04
N ALA A 68 18.97 -18.57 -13.00
CA ALA A 68 18.49 -19.94 -13.07
C ALA A 68 16.97 -20.04 -13.32
N HIS A 69 16.22 -18.97 -13.06
CA HIS A 69 14.76 -18.93 -13.25
C HIS A 69 14.35 -18.45 -14.64
N PHE A 70 15.28 -17.85 -15.39
CA PHE A 70 15.05 -17.49 -16.78
C PHE A 70 15.20 -18.70 -17.69
N ARG A 71 14.30 -18.80 -18.67
CA ARG A 71 14.45 -19.75 -19.77
C ARG A 71 15.35 -19.15 -20.85
N ASP A 72 16.00 -20.02 -21.60
CA ASP A 72 16.70 -19.68 -22.84
C ASP A 72 17.79 -18.60 -22.65
N THR A 73 17.92 -17.70 -23.63
CA THR A 73 18.94 -16.65 -23.75
C THR A 73 18.70 -15.44 -22.84
N PHE A 74 17.94 -15.57 -21.74
CA PHE A 74 17.71 -14.47 -20.79
C PHE A 74 18.39 -14.71 -19.43
N GLY A 75 18.80 -15.95 -19.17
CA GLY A 75 19.43 -16.36 -17.91
C GLY A 75 20.95 -16.30 -17.98
N TYR A 76 21.60 -17.45 -17.78
CA TYR A 76 23.05 -17.57 -17.91
C TYR A 76 23.51 -17.40 -19.36
N PRO A 77 24.72 -16.84 -19.59
CA PRO A 77 25.38 -16.90 -20.89
C PRO A 77 25.50 -18.34 -21.38
N ILE A 78 25.25 -18.56 -22.67
CA ILE A 78 25.40 -19.87 -23.30
C ILE A 78 26.79 -19.95 -23.93
N ILE A 79 27.55 -20.96 -23.53
CA ILE A 79 28.89 -21.22 -24.05
C ILE A 79 28.82 -22.23 -25.19
N LEU A 80 29.35 -21.88 -26.35
CA LEU A 80 29.35 -22.71 -27.56
C LEU A 80 30.59 -23.60 -27.68
N ASP A 81 31.67 -23.26 -26.96
CA ASP A 81 32.94 -24.01 -26.99
C ASP A 81 32.84 -25.34 -26.24
N ARG A 82 33.52 -26.37 -26.74
CA ARG A 82 33.40 -27.75 -26.30
C ARG A 82 34.71 -28.50 -26.11
N THR A 83 35.88 -27.94 -26.41
CA THR A 83 37.14 -28.68 -26.25
C THR A 83 38.29 -27.79 -25.79
N CYS A 84 38.97 -28.22 -24.72
CA CYS A 84 40.18 -27.62 -24.14
C CYS A 84 40.03 -26.36 -23.28
N ALA A 85 38.81 -25.85 -23.08
CA ALA A 85 38.53 -24.74 -22.17
C ALA A 85 38.03 -25.19 -20.79
N LEU A 86 38.34 -24.41 -19.75
CA LEU A 86 37.81 -24.57 -18.39
C LEU A 86 37.13 -23.26 -17.98
N ILE A 87 35.84 -23.16 -18.29
CA ILE A 87 35.09 -21.91 -18.21
C ILE A 87 34.60 -21.64 -16.78
N GLY A 88 34.86 -20.42 -16.30
CA GLY A 88 34.26 -19.86 -15.09
C GLY A 88 33.30 -18.73 -15.44
N ILE A 89 32.09 -18.75 -14.87
CA ILE A 89 31.06 -17.72 -15.06
C ILE A 89 30.69 -17.15 -13.70
N SER A 90 30.65 -15.82 -13.58
CA SER A 90 30.10 -15.11 -12.41
C SER A 90 29.26 -13.90 -12.84
N PHE A 91 28.42 -13.43 -11.93
CA PHE A 91 27.63 -12.21 -12.12
C PHE A 91 27.54 -11.39 -10.84
N GLU A 92 27.24 -10.11 -10.99
CA GLU A 92 26.96 -9.16 -9.92
C GLU A 92 25.74 -8.30 -10.30
N ASP A 93 24.82 -8.09 -9.37
CA ASP A 93 23.58 -7.34 -9.60
C ASP A 93 23.59 -6.00 -8.86
N HIS A 94 23.32 -4.91 -9.59
CA HIS A 94 23.02 -3.61 -9.03
C HIS A 94 21.53 -3.31 -9.18
N VAL A 95 20.80 -3.20 -8.06
CA VAL A 95 19.35 -3.00 -8.02
C VAL A 95 19.03 -1.53 -7.77
N PHE A 96 18.19 -0.96 -8.63
CA PHE A 96 17.72 0.43 -8.55
C PHE A 96 16.21 0.47 -8.34
N ASN A 97 15.78 0.89 -7.14
CA ASN A 97 14.36 0.97 -6.74
C ASN A 97 13.73 2.36 -7.00
N PHE A 98 14.55 3.38 -7.27
CA PHE A 98 14.07 4.74 -7.50
C PHE A 98 14.42 5.15 -8.93
N ILE A 99 13.47 4.97 -9.84
CA ILE A 99 13.63 5.28 -11.25
C ILE A 99 12.63 6.38 -11.59
N GLN A 100 13.04 7.36 -12.39
CA GLN A 100 12.13 8.44 -12.85
C GLN A 100 10.99 7.93 -13.75
N ASP A 101 11.03 6.67 -14.16
CA ASP A 101 9.99 6.02 -14.95
C ASP A 101 8.95 5.43 -14.00
N THR A 102 7.78 6.06 -13.93
CA THR A 102 6.69 5.77 -12.97
C THR A 102 6.00 4.43 -13.21
N ASN A 103 6.44 3.64 -14.19
CA ASN A 103 5.88 2.33 -14.49
C ASN A 103 6.84 1.18 -14.18
N LEU A 104 8.03 1.44 -13.62
CA LEU A 104 8.99 0.40 -13.27
C LEU A 104 9.08 0.27 -11.74
N CYS A 105 8.93 -0.97 -11.23
CA CYS A 105 9.11 -1.26 -9.82
C CYS A 105 10.59 -1.11 -9.43
N PHE A 106 11.46 -1.76 -10.19
CA PHE A 106 12.89 -1.66 -10.05
C PHE A 106 13.59 -2.12 -11.34
N LYS A 107 14.86 -1.76 -11.45
CA LYS A 107 15.74 -2.11 -12.56
C LYS A 107 16.98 -2.76 -11.99
N VAL A 108 17.38 -3.88 -12.59
CA VAL A 108 18.64 -4.55 -12.28
C VAL A 108 19.60 -4.33 -13.44
N LEU A 109 20.80 -3.86 -13.13
CA LEU A 109 21.95 -3.92 -14.02
C LEU A 109 22.80 -5.10 -13.59
N ARG A 110 22.80 -6.16 -14.39
CA ARG A 110 23.56 -7.38 -14.12
C ARG A 110 24.84 -7.36 -14.92
N LYS A 111 25.98 -7.42 -14.23
CA LYS A 111 27.28 -7.51 -14.85
C LYS A 111 27.76 -8.95 -14.87
N TRP A 112 27.86 -9.52 -16.06
CA TRP A 112 28.43 -10.84 -16.30
C TRP A 112 29.95 -10.77 -16.43
N LYS A 113 30.63 -11.80 -15.93
CA LYS A 113 32.07 -12.01 -16.09
C LYS A 113 32.34 -13.46 -16.44
N ILE A 114 33.06 -13.68 -17.54
CA ILE A 114 33.47 -15.01 -18.01
C ILE A 114 35.00 -15.04 -18.11
N ILE A 115 35.58 -16.15 -17.69
CA ILE A 115 37.01 -16.46 -17.82
C ILE A 115 37.20 -17.88 -18.35
N ASP A 116 38.35 -18.12 -18.98
CA ASP A 116 38.85 -19.45 -19.28
C ASP A 116 40.13 -19.70 -18.48
N TRP A 117 40.07 -20.63 -17.53
CA TRP A 117 41.21 -20.99 -16.68
C TRP A 117 42.36 -21.62 -17.48
N CYS A 118 42.09 -22.15 -18.68
CA CYS A 118 43.09 -22.75 -19.56
C CYS A 118 43.95 -21.72 -20.30
N GLN A 119 43.54 -20.44 -20.30
CA GLN A 119 44.27 -19.31 -20.87
C GLN A 119 45.01 -18.47 -19.82
N LEU A 120 45.20 -19.00 -18.61
CA LEU A 120 46.03 -18.36 -17.60
C LEU A 120 47.48 -18.23 -18.08
N THR A 121 47.95 -16.99 -18.16
CA THR A 121 49.34 -16.63 -18.46
C THR A 121 49.91 -15.79 -17.32
N TYR A 122 51.21 -15.48 -17.36
CA TYR A 122 51.87 -14.65 -16.35
C TYR A 122 52.60 -13.49 -17.04
N ASP A 123 52.50 -12.30 -16.44
CA ASP A 123 53.26 -11.13 -16.89
C ASP A 123 54.75 -11.22 -16.48
N GLN A 124 55.52 -10.18 -16.80
CA GLN A 124 56.95 -10.10 -16.48
C GLN A 124 57.23 -10.05 -14.97
N ASP A 125 56.25 -9.65 -14.16
CA ASP A 125 56.31 -9.56 -12.71
C ASP A 125 55.69 -10.79 -12.02
N ASN A 126 55.38 -11.84 -12.80
CA ASN A 126 54.77 -13.09 -12.36
C ASN A 126 53.34 -12.94 -11.79
N ASN A 127 52.60 -11.91 -12.23
CA ASN A 127 51.17 -11.78 -11.94
C ASN A 127 50.33 -12.58 -12.93
N PRO A 128 49.24 -13.23 -12.49
CA PRO A 128 48.36 -13.98 -13.36
C PRO A 128 47.55 -13.06 -14.28
N ILE A 129 47.63 -13.29 -15.59
CA ILE A 129 46.79 -12.68 -16.61
C ILE A 129 45.81 -13.75 -17.11
N ILE A 130 44.51 -13.48 -16.94
CA ILE A 130 43.44 -14.33 -17.45
C ILE A 130 42.54 -13.47 -18.33
N PRO A 131 42.40 -13.80 -19.64
CA PRO A 131 41.42 -13.16 -20.50
C PRO A 131 40.03 -13.17 -19.86
N THR A 132 39.40 -12.00 -19.83
CA THR A 132 38.12 -11.80 -19.17
C THR A 132 37.18 -11.12 -20.15
N TRP A 133 35.98 -11.68 -20.30
CA TRP A 133 34.91 -11.09 -21.09
C TRP A 133 33.78 -10.65 -20.16
N THR A 134 33.22 -9.47 -20.43
CA THR A 134 32.18 -8.88 -19.58
C THR A 134 31.03 -8.35 -20.41
N HIS A 135 29.81 -8.46 -19.88
CA HIS A 135 28.61 -7.94 -20.50
C HIS A 135 27.67 -7.37 -19.44
N GLU A 136 26.95 -6.30 -19.78
CA GLU A 136 25.92 -5.73 -18.91
C GLU A 136 24.55 -6.07 -19.49
N GLN A 137 23.75 -6.77 -18.70
CA GLN A 137 22.37 -7.11 -19.02
C GLN A 137 21.43 -6.22 -18.20
N VAL A 138 20.41 -5.67 -18.87
CA VAL A 138 19.37 -4.86 -18.25
C VAL A 138 18.11 -5.70 -18.02
N ILE A 139 17.67 -5.78 -16.76
CA ILE A 139 16.42 -6.43 -16.37
C ILE A 139 15.48 -5.39 -15.77
N LYS A 140 14.30 -5.23 -16.37
CA LYS A 140 13.27 -4.30 -15.89
C LYS A 140 12.10 -5.08 -15.31
N VAL A 141 11.60 -4.68 -14.14
CA VAL A 141 10.40 -5.29 -13.55
C VAL A 141 9.32 -4.23 -13.44
N HIS A 142 8.12 -4.54 -13.91
CA HIS A 142 6.96 -3.65 -13.77
C HIS A 142 5.69 -4.38 -13.37
N ASN A 143 4.84 -3.70 -12.60
CA ASN A 143 3.47 -4.05 -12.31
C ASN A 143 2.54 -2.96 -12.85
N LYS A 144 1.35 -3.35 -13.32
CA LYS A 144 0.30 -2.41 -13.74
C LYS A 144 -0.96 -2.50 -12.87
N LEU A 145 -1.02 -3.46 -11.95
CA LEU A 145 -2.17 -3.63 -11.08
C LEU A 145 -1.96 -2.74 -9.85
N PRO A 146 -2.89 -1.82 -9.55
CA PRO A 146 -2.80 -1.03 -8.34
C PRO A 146 -3.18 -1.86 -7.10
N PRO A 147 -2.79 -1.42 -5.89
CA PRO A 147 -3.22 -2.02 -4.65
C PRO A 147 -4.74 -2.09 -4.56
N LYS A 148 -5.29 -3.13 -3.98
CA LYS A 148 -6.72 -3.27 -3.76
C LYS A 148 -7.07 -2.96 -2.30
N MET A 149 -7.88 -1.92 -2.09
CA MET A 149 -8.48 -1.68 -0.78
C MET A 149 -9.50 -2.79 -0.46
N LEU A 150 -9.51 -3.27 0.79
CA LEU A 150 -10.43 -4.33 1.22
C LEU A 150 -11.75 -3.78 1.79
N ASP A 151 -11.90 -2.46 1.81
CA ASP A 151 -13.07 -1.74 2.28
C ASP A 151 -13.55 -0.73 1.22
N ASP A 152 -14.81 -0.31 1.36
CA ASP A 152 -15.52 0.49 0.34
C ASP A 152 -15.68 1.98 0.73
N CYS A 153 -14.89 2.47 1.70
CA CYS A 153 -14.91 3.86 2.20
C CYS A 153 -16.29 4.46 2.42
N GLU A 154 -17.19 3.68 3.02
CA GLU A 154 -18.56 4.15 3.24
C GLU A 154 -18.58 5.42 4.10
N PRO A 155 -19.53 6.35 3.85
CA PRO A 155 -19.68 7.55 4.64
C PRO A 155 -19.90 7.25 6.12
N LEU A 156 -19.19 7.97 6.99
CA LEU A 156 -19.30 7.86 8.43
C LEU A 156 -20.06 9.06 9.01
N THR A 157 -21.11 8.81 9.79
CA THR A 157 -21.81 9.87 10.55
C THR A 157 -21.61 9.68 12.04
N ILE A 158 -21.15 10.74 12.71
CA ILE A 158 -20.86 10.75 14.15
C ILE A 158 -21.76 11.79 14.81
N CYS A 159 -22.50 11.34 15.82
CA CYS A 159 -23.35 12.18 16.66
C CYS A 159 -22.60 12.58 17.93
N VAL A 160 -22.30 13.87 18.08
CA VAL A 160 -21.76 14.44 19.32
C VAL A 160 -22.91 14.69 20.29
N SER A 161 -22.83 14.07 21.46
CA SER A 161 -23.83 14.18 22.55
C SER A 161 -23.21 14.60 23.88
N ASP A 162 -21.93 14.98 23.86
CA ASP A 162 -21.23 15.54 25.00
C ASP A 162 -21.48 17.05 25.11
N ASP A 163 -20.91 17.66 26.14
CA ASP A 163 -21.07 19.09 26.40
C ASP A 163 -20.10 19.95 25.58
N ASN A 164 -19.22 19.32 24.77
CA ASN A 164 -18.18 20.01 24.03
C ASN A 164 -18.62 20.50 22.65
N CYS A 165 -19.78 20.06 22.12
CA CYS A 165 -20.62 20.72 21.11
C CYS A 165 -19.99 21.22 19.79
N LEU A 166 -18.69 21.11 19.63
CA LEU A 166 -17.89 21.81 18.63
C LEU A 166 -17.12 20.80 17.79
N LYS A 167 -16.73 19.68 18.39
CA LYS A 167 -15.93 18.64 17.74
C LYS A 167 -16.40 17.23 18.12
N GLY A 168 -16.24 16.30 17.19
CA GLY A 168 -16.44 14.87 17.41
C GLY A 168 -15.17 14.09 17.05
N LEU A 169 -14.88 13.05 17.82
CA LEU A 169 -13.76 12.14 17.55
C LEU A 169 -14.14 11.15 16.45
N ALA A 170 -13.48 11.24 15.30
CA ALA A 170 -13.55 10.27 14.23
C ALA A 170 -12.39 9.27 14.33
N ARG A 171 -12.72 7.98 14.30
CA ARG A 171 -11.76 6.89 14.21
C ARG A 171 -11.93 6.20 12.86
N LEU A 172 -10.98 6.42 11.96
CA LEU A 172 -11.02 5.90 10.60
C LEU A 172 -9.87 4.91 10.42
N ARG A 173 -10.13 3.82 9.72
CA ARG A 173 -9.14 2.79 9.45
C ARG A 173 -9.39 2.18 8.09
N HIS A 174 -8.32 2.07 7.31
CA HIS A 174 -8.33 1.39 6.03
C HIS A 174 -7.22 0.36 5.92
N ILE A 175 -7.45 -0.64 5.08
CA ILE A 175 -6.46 -1.64 4.71
C ILE A 175 -6.50 -1.89 3.21
N ALA A 176 -5.33 -2.07 2.63
CA ALA A 176 -5.19 -2.58 1.28
C ALA A 176 -4.30 -3.82 1.26
N GLU A 177 -4.42 -4.57 0.19
CA GLU A 177 -3.52 -5.65 -0.19
C GLU A 177 -3.04 -5.38 -1.61
N ASP A 178 -1.83 -5.82 -1.91
CA ASP A 178 -1.27 -5.74 -3.25
C ASP A 178 -0.69 -7.10 -3.60
N ASP A 179 -0.74 -7.46 -4.89
CA ASP A 179 -0.16 -8.71 -5.36
C ASP A 179 1.37 -8.64 -5.42
N CYS A 180 1.93 -7.42 -5.53
CA CYS A 180 3.35 -7.20 -5.78
C CYS A 180 4.14 -6.61 -4.64
N THR A 181 3.54 -5.71 -3.86
CA THR A 181 4.21 -4.94 -2.84
C THR A 181 3.94 -5.57 -1.49
N PRO A 182 4.98 -6.06 -0.78
CA PRO A 182 4.82 -6.56 0.57
C PRO A 182 4.14 -5.53 1.46
N ASP A 183 3.31 -5.99 2.39
CA ASP A 183 2.50 -5.13 3.26
C ASP A 183 3.29 -4.02 3.95
N SER A 184 4.54 -4.29 4.35
CA SER A 184 5.41 -3.32 5.04
C SER A 184 5.97 -2.22 4.13
N LEU A 185 5.89 -2.41 2.81
CA LEU A 185 6.47 -1.54 1.80
C LEU A 185 5.41 -0.74 1.02
N LEU A 186 4.11 -1.04 1.20
CA LEU A 186 3.03 -0.23 0.68
C LEU A 186 3.09 1.18 1.30
N ARG A 187 2.91 2.21 0.48
CA ARG A 187 2.79 3.58 0.96
C ARG A 187 1.32 3.93 1.10
N SER A 188 0.88 4.13 2.33
CA SER A 188 -0.51 4.50 2.63
C SER A 188 -0.59 5.94 3.10
N GLY A 189 -1.73 6.59 2.86
CA GLY A 189 -1.92 7.97 3.29
C GLY A 189 -3.33 8.47 3.09
N PHE A 190 -3.57 9.69 3.53
CA PHE A 190 -4.80 10.41 3.23
C PHE A 190 -4.55 11.90 3.03
N LYS A 191 -5.47 12.54 2.30
CA LYS A 191 -5.66 13.99 2.29
C LYS A 191 -7.00 14.31 2.92
N LEU A 192 -7.04 15.28 3.81
CA LEU A 192 -8.25 15.75 4.47
C LEU A 192 -8.63 17.11 3.89
N ASP A 193 -9.88 17.19 3.41
CA ASP A 193 -10.60 18.43 3.12
C ASP A 193 -11.54 18.73 4.30
N LEU A 194 -11.20 19.77 5.06
CA LEU A 194 -11.96 20.20 6.21
C LEU A 194 -13.14 21.07 5.74
N TYR A 195 -14.35 20.72 6.17
CA TYR A 195 -15.60 21.38 5.77
C TYR A 195 -16.04 21.09 4.33
N ASN A 196 -15.40 20.13 3.66
CA ASN A 196 -15.73 19.70 2.30
C ASN A 196 -15.84 20.91 1.34
N ASN A 197 -14.81 21.75 1.37
CA ASN A 197 -14.77 23.05 0.67
C ASN A 197 -13.99 23.01 -0.64
N GLY A 198 -13.43 21.86 -1.01
CA GLY A 198 -12.61 21.63 -2.20
C GLY A 198 -11.11 21.90 -2.01
N LEU A 199 -10.65 22.19 -0.78
CA LEU A 199 -9.25 22.47 -0.45
C LEU A 199 -8.72 21.43 0.54
N PHE A 200 -7.50 20.95 0.29
CA PHE A 200 -6.84 20.02 1.22
C PHE A 200 -6.17 20.80 2.36
N ASP A 201 -6.71 20.67 3.57
CA ASP A 201 -6.17 21.28 4.78
C ASP A 201 -5.04 20.45 5.40
N SER A 202 -5.04 19.13 5.19
CA SER A 202 -4.06 18.24 5.80
C SER A 202 -3.72 17.06 4.90
N THR A 203 -2.50 16.56 5.03
CA THR A 203 -2.04 15.37 4.30
C THR A 203 -1.13 14.56 5.20
N TYR A 204 -1.31 13.25 5.19
CA TYR A 204 -0.51 12.32 5.97
C TYR A 204 -0.10 11.11 5.13
N PHE A 205 1.11 10.61 5.38
CA PHE A 205 1.65 9.43 4.70
C PHE A 205 2.39 8.56 5.71
N GLN A 206 2.35 7.25 5.50
CA GLN A 206 3.14 6.27 6.22
C GLN A 206 3.48 5.06 5.34
N LEU A 207 4.39 4.22 5.82
CA LEU A 207 4.63 2.90 5.26
C LEU A 207 3.77 1.87 5.97
N GLY A 208 3.27 0.89 5.23
CA GLY A 208 2.37 -0.14 5.70
C GLY A 208 1.07 -0.21 4.92
N ASN A 209 0.51 -1.40 4.82
CA ASN A 209 -0.76 -1.72 4.17
C ASN A 209 -2.01 -1.34 4.99
N ARG A 210 -1.81 -0.85 6.21
CA ARG A 210 -2.87 -0.42 7.12
C ARG A 210 -2.63 1.02 7.48
N ILE A 211 -3.71 1.80 7.51
CA ILE A 211 -3.70 3.18 7.98
C ILE A 211 -4.86 3.39 8.93
N SER A 212 -4.62 4.14 10.00
CA SER A 212 -5.65 4.51 10.97
C SER A 212 -5.39 5.92 11.49
N VAL A 213 -6.45 6.69 11.67
CA VAL A 213 -6.38 8.03 12.26
C VAL A 213 -7.50 8.19 13.28
N ASP A 214 -7.12 8.71 14.44
CA ASP A 214 -8.03 9.19 15.48
C ASP A 214 -7.90 10.71 15.49
N ILE A 215 -8.94 11.42 15.04
CA ILE A 215 -8.91 12.88 14.86
C ILE A 215 -10.21 13.53 15.35
N GLU A 216 -10.09 14.65 16.05
CA GLU A 216 -11.23 15.49 16.41
C GLU A 216 -11.57 16.44 15.25
N LEU A 217 -12.73 16.24 14.66
CA LEU A 217 -13.25 17.04 13.57
C LEU A 217 -14.34 17.98 14.08
N PRO A 218 -14.41 19.23 13.58
CA PRO A 218 -15.46 20.15 13.95
C PRO A 218 -16.84 19.70 13.43
N LEU A 219 -17.91 20.35 13.88
CA LEU A 219 -19.24 20.14 13.29
C LEU A 219 -19.23 20.46 11.80
N GLY A 220 -19.85 19.59 11.00
CA GLY A 220 -19.92 19.75 9.55
C GLY A 220 -19.65 18.45 8.79
N GLU A 221 -19.46 18.61 7.49
CA GLU A 221 -19.07 17.53 6.58
C GLU A 221 -17.60 17.68 6.22
N HIS A 222 -16.85 16.59 6.23
CA HIS A 222 -15.42 16.53 5.91
C HIS A 222 -15.21 15.43 4.88
N GLU A 223 -14.23 15.60 4.01
CA GLU A 223 -13.89 14.59 3.00
C GLU A 223 -12.45 14.10 3.18
N PHE A 224 -12.30 12.78 3.28
CA PHE A 224 -11.00 12.11 3.32
C PHE A 224 -10.74 11.43 1.98
N PHE A 225 -9.59 11.71 1.38
CA PHE A 225 -9.08 11.00 0.21
C PHE A 225 -7.99 10.04 0.65
N TRP A 226 -8.38 8.80 0.89
CA TRP A 226 -7.48 7.70 1.22
C TRP A 226 -6.77 7.22 -0.02
N PHE A 227 -5.50 6.84 0.11
CA PHE A 227 -4.79 6.19 -0.97
C PHE A 227 -3.75 5.20 -0.49
N PHE A 228 -3.50 4.22 -1.35
CA PHE A 228 -2.45 3.23 -1.24
C PHE A 228 -1.66 3.21 -2.54
N GLU A 229 -0.35 3.32 -2.44
CA GLU A 229 0.61 3.34 -3.56
C GLU A 229 1.58 2.16 -3.42
N ASP A 230 1.72 1.40 -4.50
CA ASP A 230 2.64 0.27 -4.62
C ASP A 230 4.09 0.74 -4.89
N GLN A 231 5.06 -0.17 -4.90
CA GLN A 231 6.46 0.18 -5.23
C GLN A 231 6.69 0.46 -6.72
N CYS A 232 5.69 0.23 -7.56
CA CYS A 232 5.75 0.41 -9.00
C CYS A 232 5.09 1.74 -9.44
N GLY A 233 4.54 2.52 -8.50
CA GLY A 233 3.87 3.79 -8.74
C GLY A 233 2.36 3.69 -9.01
N ASN A 234 1.76 2.49 -8.96
CA ASN A 234 0.32 2.33 -9.11
C ASN A 234 -0.39 2.72 -7.80
N GLN A 235 -1.51 3.43 -7.93
CA GLN A 235 -2.24 3.97 -6.79
C GLN A 235 -3.72 3.63 -6.87
N THR A 236 -4.30 3.24 -5.73
CA THR A 236 -5.74 3.21 -5.52
C THR A 236 -6.14 4.34 -4.59
N VAL A 237 -7.23 5.02 -4.93
CA VAL A 237 -7.75 6.18 -4.21
C VAL A 237 -9.22 5.95 -3.89
N CYS A 238 -9.63 6.37 -2.71
CA CYS A 238 -10.99 6.19 -2.21
C CYS A 238 -11.41 7.41 -1.39
N ALA A 239 -12.56 7.99 -1.72
CA ALA A 239 -13.09 9.16 -1.03
C ALA A 239 -14.10 8.72 0.04
N GLN A 240 -13.93 9.21 1.26
CA GLN A 240 -14.81 8.93 2.39
C GLN A 240 -15.35 10.24 2.98
N ILE A 241 -16.67 10.36 3.05
CA ILE A 241 -17.34 11.49 3.69
C ILE A 241 -17.51 11.20 5.18
N VAL A 242 -17.10 12.15 6.02
CA VAL A 242 -17.28 12.09 7.48
C VAL A 242 -18.14 13.27 7.93
N ARG A 243 -19.30 12.98 8.52
CA ARG A 243 -20.26 13.97 9.02
C ARG A 243 -20.25 13.99 10.53
N ILE A 244 -19.96 15.15 11.11
CA ILE A 244 -20.06 15.39 12.54
C ILE A 244 -21.32 16.21 12.80
N LEU A 245 -22.30 15.59 13.46
CA LEU A 245 -23.58 16.19 13.79
C LEU A 245 -23.70 16.44 15.30
N ASN A 246 -24.39 17.52 15.66
CA ASN A 246 -24.77 17.77 17.04
C ASN A 246 -26.08 17.05 17.34
N CYS A 247 -26.02 16.01 18.17
CA CYS A 247 -27.19 15.21 18.55
C CYS A 247 -27.51 15.38 20.04
N LYS A 248 -26.90 16.36 20.71
CA LYS A 248 -27.21 16.71 22.11
C LYS A 248 -28.59 17.35 22.20
N GLY A 249 -29.54 16.60 22.77
CA GLY A 249 -30.87 17.10 23.07
C GLY A 249 -30.87 18.26 24.08
N PRO A 250 -31.94 19.09 24.09
CA PRO A 250 -32.06 20.20 25.02
C PRO A 250 -32.34 19.72 26.45
N THR A 251 -32.02 20.57 27.41
CA THR A 251 -32.41 20.41 28.81
C THR A 251 -33.72 21.14 29.05
N ALA A 252 -34.77 20.39 29.36
CA ALA A 252 -36.07 20.94 29.73
C ALA A 252 -36.05 21.47 31.17
N TYR A 253 -36.49 22.70 31.37
CA TYR A 253 -36.62 23.31 32.69
C TYR A 253 -38.00 23.92 32.86
N CYS A 254 -38.92 23.16 33.44
CA CYS A 254 -40.31 23.56 33.60
C CYS A 254 -40.59 24.17 34.98
N LEU A 255 -41.53 25.10 35.04
CA LEU A 255 -42.24 25.43 36.27
C LEU A 255 -43.06 24.22 36.74
N THR A 256 -43.23 24.10 38.07
CA THR A 256 -44.09 23.06 38.66
C THR A 256 -45.55 23.20 38.24
N GLY A 257 -45.96 24.42 37.88
CA GLY A 257 -47.28 24.75 37.34
C GLY A 257 -47.49 26.26 37.27
N VAL A 258 -48.53 26.68 36.55
CA VAL A 258 -49.02 28.06 36.48
C VAL A 258 -50.46 28.12 36.94
N ALA A 259 -50.84 29.20 37.62
CA ALA A 259 -52.22 29.49 37.97
C ALA A 259 -52.73 30.60 37.06
N VAL A 260 -53.80 30.34 36.32
CA VAL A 260 -54.36 31.26 35.33
C VAL A 260 -55.85 31.43 35.60
N ASN A 261 -56.31 32.68 35.58
CA ASN A 261 -57.73 32.99 35.69
C ASN A 261 -58.38 32.93 34.30
N LEU A 262 -59.59 32.38 34.23
CA LEU A 262 -60.40 32.44 33.01
C LEU A 262 -60.86 33.88 32.77
N MET A 263 -60.68 34.37 31.54
CA MET A 263 -61.18 35.66 31.12
C MET A 263 -62.59 35.49 30.56
N GLY A 264 -63.53 36.31 31.03
CA GLY A 264 -64.91 36.25 30.57
C GLY A 264 -65.04 36.53 29.07
N VAL A 265 -65.75 35.65 28.35
CA VAL A 265 -66.08 35.76 26.93
C VAL A 265 -67.60 35.88 26.80
N ASP A 266 -68.03 36.81 25.95
CA ASP A 266 -69.42 36.95 25.53
C ASP A 266 -69.53 36.34 24.12
N THR A 267 -69.98 35.09 24.07
CA THR A 267 -69.93 34.24 22.89
C THR A 267 -71.03 34.59 21.90
N ASP A 268 -72.18 35.04 22.38
CA ASP A 268 -73.36 35.41 21.59
C ASP A 268 -73.49 36.93 21.34
N LYS A 269 -72.58 37.73 21.92
CA LYS A 269 -72.48 39.19 21.81
C LYS A 269 -73.71 39.92 22.33
N ASN A 270 -74.41 39.35 23.32
CA ASN A 270 -75.61 39.93 23.91
C ASN A 270 -75.31 40.97 25.01
N GLY A 271 -74.02 41.19 25.34
CA GLY A 271 -73.57 42.12 26.38
C GLY A 271 -73.45 41.49 27.76
N THR A 272 -73.67 40.18 27.90
CA THR A 272 -73.45 39.41 29.13
C THR A 272 -72.38 38.36 28.89
N ILE A 273 -71.48 38.21 29.87
CA ILE A 273 -70.42 37.18 29.82
C ILE A 273 -71.08 35.84 30.10
N ASP A 274 -70.97 34.90 29.17
CA ASP A 274 -71.59 33.57 29.23
C ASP A 274 -70.56 32.43 29.28
N ASP A 275 -69.28 32.69 29.02
CA ASP A 275 -68.19 31.72 29.13
C ASP A 275 -66.89 32.35 29.67
N GLY A 276 -65.88 31.52 29.93
CA GLY A 276 -64.55 31.93 30.37
C GLY A 276 -63.48 31.18 29.61
N LEU A 277 -62.51 31.88 29.02
CA LEU A 277 -61.42 31.29 28.25
C LEU A 277 -60.06 31.74 28.80
N ALA A 278 -59.13 30.80 28.89
CA ALA A 278 -57.72 31.08 29.08
C ALA A 278 -56.90 30.28 28.06
N THR A 279 -55.94 30.97 27.43
CA THR A 279 -54.95 30.32 26.57
C THR A 279 -53.64 30.27 27.33
N VAL A 280 -53.11 29.06 27.55
CA VAL A 280 -51.80 28.86 28.16
C VAL A 280 -50.84 28.40 27.09
N TRP A 281 -49.73 29.10 26.95
CA TRP A 281 -48.67 28.75 26.02
C TRP A 281 -47.65 27.82 26.68
N ALA A 282 -47.00 26.97 25.89
CA ALA A 282 -45.90 26.14 26.39
C ALA A 282 -44.78 27.01 27.00
N SER A 283 -44.56 28.22 26.47
CA SER A 283 -43.62 29.21 27.04
C SER A 283 -44.01 29.69 28.44
N ASP A 284 -45.29 29.68 28.81
CA ASP A 284 -45.73 30.11 30.14
C ASP A 284 -45.28 29.12 31.23
N LEU A 285 -45.02 27.88 30.85
CA LEU A 285 -44.52 26.82 31.73
C LEU A 285 -42.99 26.72 31.72
N ASP A 286 -42.31 27.44 30.84
CA ASP A 286 -40.86 27.38 30.71
C ASP A 286 -40.16 28.26 31.76
N LYS A 287 -39.18 27.69 32.44
CA LYS A 287 -38.34 28.37 33.43
C LYS A 287 -36.95 28.69 32.88
N GLY A 288 -36.78 28.61 31.56
CA GLY A 288 -35.51 28.81 30.86
C GLY A 288 -34.90 27.49 30.41
N SER A 289 -35.66 26.69 29.67
CA SER A 289 -35.12 25.53 28.95
C SER A 289 -34.05 25.99 27.97
N TYR A 290 -32.99 25.20 27.82
CA TYR A 290 -31.84 25.58 27.00
C TYR A 290 -31.20 24.35 26.37
N GLN A 291 -30.45 24.58 25.29
CA GLN A 291 -29.54 23.59 24.75
C GLN A 291 -28.11 24.09 24.95
N ILE A 292 -27.26 23.22 25.50
CA ILE A 292 -25.92 23.61 26.00
C ILE A 292 -24.97 24.11 24.90
N CYS A 293 -25.22 23.72 23.65
CA CYS A 293 -24.47 24.16 22.47
C CYS A 293 -25.03 25.46 21.84
N GLY A 294 -26.03 26.09 22.45
CA GLY A 294 -26.59 27.37 22.00
C GLY A 294 -27.61 27.28 20.86
N ASN A 295 -28.04 26.08 20.47
CA ASN A 295 -29.12 25.93 19.49
C ASN A 295 -30.44 26.46 20.07
N PRO A 296 -31.28 27.16 19.26
CA PRO A 296 -32.57 27.64 19.72
C PRO A 296 -33.47 26.47 20.10
N VAL A 297 -34.14 26.60 21.24
CA VAL A 297 -35.10 25.61 21.71
C VAL A 297 -36.52 25.97 21.28
N THR A 298 -37.30 24.95 20.98
CA THR A 298 -38.69 25.04 20.55
C THR A 298 -39.56 24.30 21.56
N LEU A 299 -40.59 24.96 22.10
CA LEU A 299 -41.47 24.41 23.15
C LEU A 299 -42.81 23.97 22.56
N SER A 300 -43.38 22.86 23.03
CA SER A 300 -44.73 22.39 22.64
C SER A 300 -45.38 21.54 23.73
N PHE A 301 -46.70 21.34 23.64
CA PHE A 301 -47.46 20.45 24.54
C PHE A 301 -47.48 18.99 24.07
N SER A 302 -47.10 18.73 22.83
CA SER A 302 -47.03 17.39 22.26
C SER A 302 -45.78 17.18 21.39
N ARG A 303 -45.71 16.01 20.74
CA ARG A 303 -44.65 15.70 19.76
C ARG A 303 -44.71 16.58 18.51
N ASP A 304 -45.84 17.23 18.25
CA ASP A 304 -45.95 18.22 17.20
C ASP A 304 -45.39 19.56 17.70
N THR A 305 -44.37 20.07 17.04
CA THR A 305 -43.77 21.36 17.38
C THR A 305 -44.72 22.54 17.16
N ASN A 306 -45.83 22.37 16.44
CA ASN A 306 -46.84 23.42 16.23
C ASN A 306 -47.88 23.50 17.35
N ASP A 307 -47.94 22.51 18.25
CA ASP A 307 -48.83 22.49 19.40
C ASP A 307 -48.30 23.40 20.52
N LYS A 308 -48.44 24.71 20.30
CA LYS A 308 -47.82 25.76 21.13
C LYS A 308 -48.66 26.20 22.33
N TYR A 309 -49.97 26.04 22.26
CA TYR A 309 -50.89 26.56 23.27
C TYR A 309 -52.08 25.62 23.47
N GLY A 310 -52.54 25.55 24.71
CA GLY A 310 -53.80 24.90 25.08
C GLY A 310 -54.84 25.94 25.47
N ASN A 311 -56.07 25.73 25.03
CA ASN A 311 -57.21 26.53 25.45
C ASN A 311 -57.95 25.81 26.59
N TYR A 312 -58.32 26.56 27.61
CA TYR A 312 -58.98 26.09 28.81
C TYR A 312 -60.21 26.94 29.07
N ASP A 313 -61.31 26.28 29.41
CA ASP A 313 -62.65 26.84 29.54
C ASP A 313 -63.26 26.56 30.93
N CYS A 314 -64.55 26.84 31.11
CA CYS A 314 -65.27 26.56 32.35
C CYS A 314 -65.29 25.06 32.73
N ASP A 315 -65.16 24.15 31.77
CA ASP A 315 -65.05 22.70 32.01
C ASP A 315 -63.64 22.29 32.47
N SER A 316 -62.67 23.19 32.32
CA SER A 316 -61.26 22.95 32.59
C SER A 316 -60.83 23.24 34.04
N LEU A 317 -61.76 23.66 34.91
CA LEU A 317 -61.49 24.05 36.30
C LEU A 317 -60.79 22.94 37.12
N GLY A 318 -59.88 23.37 38.00
CA GLY A 318 -59.10 22.48 38.88
C GLY A 318 -57.69 22.19 38.36
N LEU A 319 -57.00 21.25 39.01
CA LEU A 319 -55.61 20.90 38.65
C LEU A 319 -55.59 20.06 37.36
N ARG A 320 -54.93 20.58 36.33
CA ARG A 320 -54.68 19.86 35.08
C ARG A 320 -53.21 19.46 34.99
N ARG A 321 -52.96 18.21 34.57
CA ARG A 321 -51.61 17.73 34.28
C ARG A 321 -51.33 17.92 32.79
N GLY A 322 -50.24 18.60 32.47
CA GLY A 322 -49.72 18.74 31.11
C GLY A 322 -48.31 18.16 31.02
N THR A 323 -47.87 17.90 29.79
CA THR A 323 -46.47 17.58 29.49
C THR A 323 -45.96 18.66 28.56
N MET A 324 -44.81 19.26 28.90
CA MET A 324 -44.10 20.17 28.00
C MET A 324 -42.95 19.40 27.35
N TRP A 325 -42.84 19.52 26.04
CA TRP A 325 -41.73 19.01 25.24
C TRP A 325 -40.81 20.16 24.85
N VAL A 326 -39.51 19.89 24.86
CA VAL A 326 -38.47 20.84 24.46
C VAL A 326 -37.68 20.20 23.33
N TRP A 327 -37.61 20.90 22.20
CA TRP A 327 -36.99 20.46 20.96
C TRP A 327 -35.84 21.36 20.58
N THR A 328 -34.89 20.82 19.83
CA THR A 328 -33.85 21.58 19.14
C THR A 328 -33.94 21.26 17.67
N ASN A 329 -33.90 22.30 16.84
CA ASN A 329 -33.97 22.15 15.38
C ASN A 329 -32.70 21.54 14.80
#